data_AF-A0A4R6TXU9-F1
#
_entry.id   AF-A0A4R6TXU9-F1
#
_cell.length_a   1.000
_cell.length_b   1.000
_cell.length_c   1.000
_cell.angle_alpha   90.00
_cell.angle_beta   90.00
_cell.angle_gamma   90.00
#
_symmetry.space_group_name_H-M   'P 1'
#
loop_
_entity.id
_entity.type
_entity.pdbx_description
1 polymer ?
#
loop_
_entity_poly.entity_id
_entity_poly.type
_entity_poly.pdbx_seq_one_letter_code
_entity_poly.pdbx_strand_id
1 'polypeptide(L)'
;MIFTNINQFEKRMENYGVIVAFFTLRYHNCQIETAYSSSQRKFLFAFVDHNIGFTCSLNGDYVSGYINHPEAVKQLMLCRNHNRYDPVHFYELLDSALPTVNFTQINNNQYQRVASRAVSDFEDRIFFNHWRNSNMSDKQRNKTIELMGYDVVKFCEKNHLIAVFYPYPTERTLNAFENFQADYSYHGLRQ
;
A
#
# COMPACT_ATOMS: atom_id res chain seq x y z
N MET A 1 8.25 9.35 10.38
CA MET A 1 7.93 10.77 10.05
C MET A 1 6.43 10.94 10.01
N ILE A 2 5.94 12.17 10.11
CA ILE A 2 4.50 12.47 10.09
C ILE A 2 4.14 12.97 8.69
N PHE A 3 3.09 12.40 8.09
CA PHE A 3 2.48 12.94 6.88
C PHE A 3 1.49 14.01 7.29
N THR A 4 1.82 15.26 6.99
CA THR A 4 1.02 16.41 7.38
C THR A 4 -0.18 16.63 6.44
N ASN A 5 -0.10 16.13 5.22
CA ASN A 5 -1.09 16.37 4.17
C ASN A 5 -2.01 15.18 3.90
N ILE A 6 -1.80 14.03 4.57
CA ILE A 6 -2.58 12.82 4.32
C ILE A 6 -4.09 13.02 4.54
N ASN A 7 -4.47 13.70 5.63
CA ASN A 7 -5.87 13.93 5.96
C ASN A 7 -6.55 14.87 4.94
N GLN A 8 -5.81 15.83 4.38
CA GLN A 8 -6.32 16.67 3.30
C GLN A 8 -6.51 15.87 2.01
N PHE A 9 -5.58 14.97 1.71
CA PHE A 9 -5.67 14.09 0.55
C PHE A 9 -6.82 13.09 0.64
N GLU A 10 -7.00 12.43 1.78
CA GLU A 10 -8.13 11.53 2.04
C GLU A 10 -9.48 12.27 1.90
N LYS A 11 -9.58 13.52 2.38
CA LYS A 11 -10.77 14.36 2.15
C LYS A 11 -11.00 14.69 0.67
N ARG A 12 -9.93 14.95 -0.10
CA ARG A 12 -10.05 15.14 -1.55
C ARG A 12 -10.58 13.86 -2.20
N MET A 13 -10.06 12.70 -1.81
CA MET A 13 -10.52 11.41 -2.33
C MET A 13 -12.02 11.20 -2.08
N GLU A 14 -12.47 11.44 -0.84
CA GLU A 14 -13.88 11.37 -0.46
C GLU A 14 -14.74 12.30 -1.31
N ASN A 15 -14.33 13.57 -1.48
CA ASN A 15 -15.06 14.55 -2.29
C ASN A 15 -15.19 14.15 -3.77
N TYR A 16 -14.23 13.39 -4.30
CA TYR A 16 -14.25 12.87 -5.67
C TYR A 16 -14.86 11.46 -5.77
N GLY A 17 -15.34 10.87 -4.67
CA GLY A 17 -15.87 9.51 -4.65
C GLY A 17 -14.82 8.44 -4.96
N VAL A 18 -13.55 8.70 -4.65
CA VAL A 18 -12.42 7.79 -4.88
C VAL A 18 -12.08 7.05 -3.59
N ILE A 19 -12.04 5.73 -3.63
CA ILE A 19 -11.72 4.88 -2.48
C ILE A 19 -10.26 4.45 -2.53
N VAL A 20 -9.76 4.16 -3.74
CA VAL A 20 -8.36 3.88 -3.99
C VAL A 20 -7.83 4.82 -5.05
N ALA A 21 -6.98 5.74 -4.63
CA ALA A 21 -6.37 6.72 -5.52
C ALA A 21 -5.23 6.07 -6.30
N PHE A 22 -5.28 6.22 -7.62
CA PHE A 22 -4.18 5.93 -8.53
C PHE A 22 -3.64 7.22 -9.14
N PHE A 23 -2.33 7.39 -9.05
CA PHE A 23 -1.61 8.53 -9.63
C PHE A 23 -0.16 8.17 -9.92
N THR A 24 0.50 8.97 -10.76
CA THR A 24 1.93 8.85 -11.03
C THR A 24 2.67 10.02 -10.40
N LEU A 25 3.64 9.70 -9.54
CA LEU A 25 4.53 10.69 -8.94
C LEU A 25 5.82 10.75 -9.76
N ARG A 26 6.28 11.96 -10.06
CA ARG A 26 7.64 12.15 -10.59
C ARG A 26 8.59 12.35 -9.41
N TYR A 27 9.53 11.42 -9.26
CA TYR A 27 10.62 11.53 -8.29
C TYR A 27 11.94 11.68 -9.05
N HIS A 28 12.39 12.93 -9.20
CA HIS A 28 13.55 13.29 -10.02
C HIS A 28 13.44 12.76 -11.47
N ASN A 29 14.31 11.83 -11.87
CA ASN A 29 14.31 11.22 -13.21
C ASN A 29 13.43 9.95 -13.31
N CYS A 30 12.77 9.54 -12.21
CA CYS A 30 11.88 8.39 -12.18
C CYS A 30 10.41 8.79 -12.17
N GLN A 31 9.59 7.92 -12.76
CA GLN A 31 8.14 7.92 -12.56
C GLN A 31 7.77 6.75 -11.66
N ILE A 32 6.88 7.00 -10.70
CA ILE A 32 6.44 6.02 -9.71
C ILE A 32 4.92 5.97 -9.75
N GLU A 33 4.36 4.86 -10.23
CA GLU A 33 2.94 4.59 -10.13
C GLU A 33 2.61 4.30 -8.67
N THR A 34 1.59 4.98 -8.17
CA THR A 34 1.18 4.94 -6.77
C THR A 34 -0.28 4.55 -6.69
N ALA A 35 -0.57 3.52 -5.90
CA ALA A 35 -1.91 3.19 -5.46
C ALA A 35 -2.02 3.46 -3.96
N TYR A 36 -3.06 4.18 -3.54
CA TYR A 36 -3.30 4.48 -2.13
C TYR A 36 -4.73 4.13 -1.75
N SER A 37 -4.87 3.28 -0.72
CA SER A 37 -6.15 2.97 -0.10
C SER A 37 -6.36 3.84 1.13
N SER A 38 -7.46 4.60 1.16
CA SER A 38 -7.87 5.37 2.35
C SER A 38 -8.38 4.46 3.47
N SER A 39 -8.98 3.31 3.13
CA SER A 39 -9.49 2.37 4.14
C SER A 39 -8.36 1.64 4.87
N GLN A 40 -7.29 1.27 4.17
CA GLN A 40 -6.12 0.62 4.76
C GLN A 40 -5.02 1.60 5.20
N ARG A 41 -5.16 2.88 4.81
CA ARG A 41 -4.11 3.92 4.88
C ARG A 41 -2.76 3.40 4.40
N LYS A 42 -2.79 2.78 3.21
CA LYS A 42 -1.65 2.04 2.65
C LYS A 42 -1.33 2.50 1.24
N PHE A 43 -0.05 2.77 1.00
CA PHE A 43 0.51 3.02 -0.32
C PHE A 43 1.18 1.76 -0.87
N LEU A 44 1.01 1.58 -2.18
CA LEU A 44 1.78 0.68 -3.03
C LEU A 44 2.50 1.55 -4.07
N PHE A 45 3.81 1.37 -4.20
CA PHE A 45 4.64 2.09 -5.15
C PHE A 45 5.25 1.12 -6.14
N ALA A 46 5.20 1.46 -7.42
CA ALA A 46 5.84 0.73 -8.50
C ALA A 46 6.65 1.69 -9.36
N PHE A 47 7.95 1.40 -9.53
CA PHE A 47 8.77 2.15 -10.46
C PHE A 47 8.34 1.83 -11.89
N VAL A 48 8.12 2.86 -12.70
CA VAL A 48 7.85 2.67 -14.13
C VAL A 48 9.11 2.11 -14.79
N ASP A 49 8.94 1.20 -15.76
CA ASP A 49 10.01 0.50 -16.49
C ASP A 49 10.96 -0.37 -15.64
N HIS A 50 10.64 -0.58 -14.36
CA HIS A 50 11.40 -1.46 -13.48
C HIS A 50 10.44 -2.47 -12.85
N ASN A 51 10.91 -3.69 -12.60
CA ASN A 51 10.12 -4.73 -11.94
C ASN A 51 10.29 -4.66 -10.41
N ILE A 52 10.33 -3.44 -9.88
CA ILE A 52 10.67 -3.10 -8.50
C ILE A 52 9.60 -2.14 -7.97
N GLY A 53 9.30 -2.25 -6.68
CA GLY A 53 8.37 -1.40 -5.98
C GLY A 53 8.50 -1.58 -4.48
N PHE A 54 7.65 -0.95 -3.70
CA PHE A 54 7.62 -1.13 -2.25
C PHE A 54 6.27 -0.72 -1.69
N THR A 55 6.00 -1.07 -0.44
CA THR A 55 4.79 -0.64 0.25
C THR A 55 5.10 0.26 1.43
N CYS A 56 4.10 1.05 1.81
CA CYS A 56 4.17 1.94 2.95
C CYS A 56 2.81 1.94 3.65
N SER A 57 2.78 1.58 4.92
CA SER A 57 1.57 1.58 5.74
C SER A 57 1.63 2.73 6.75
N LEU A 58 0.57 3.51 6.86
CA LEU A 58 0.46 4.55 7.87
C LEU A 58 -0.15 4.00 9.17
N ASN A 59 0.35 4.46 10.31
CA ASN A 59 -0.25 4.23 11.62
C ASN A 59 -0.74 5.56 12.19
N GLY A 60 -2.03 5.85 12.01
CA GLY A 60 -2.45 7.25 12.09
C GLY A 60 -1.74 8.04 10.98
N ASP A 61 -1.19 9.19 11.31
CA ASP A 61 -0.48 10.03 10.33
C ASP A 61 1.03 9.71 10.27
N TYR A 62 1.48 8.70 11.00
CA TYR A 62 2.88 8.31 11.06
C TYR A 62 3.24 7.27 9.99
N VAL A 63 4.38 7.48 9.32
CA VAL A 63 5.03 6.49 8.46
C VAL A 63 6.42 6.11 9.00
N SER A 64 6.78 4.84 8.84
CA SER A 64 8.15 4.38 9.03
C SER A 64 9.04 4.87 7.89
N GLY A 65 10.15 5.54 8.23
CA GLY A 65 11.16 5.92 7.23
C GLY A 65 11.92 4.72 6.66
N TYR A 66 11.76 3.52 7.24
CA TYR A 66 12.39 2.30 6.78
C TYR A 66 11.57 1.66 5.65
N ILE A 67 12.24 1.36 4.53
CA ILE A 67 11.68 0.58 3.42
C ILE A 67 12.37 -0.79 3.45
N ASN A 68 11.60 -1.84 3.72
CA ASN A 68 12.08 -3.22 3.78
C ASN A 68 12.29 -3.85 2.38
N HIS A 69 12.97 -3.12 1.48
CA HIS A 69 13.28 -3.58 0.13
C HIS A 69 14.55 -2.89 -0.37
N PRO A 70 15.72 -3.55 -0.25
CA PRO A 70 17.01 -2.92 -0.57
C PRO A 70 17.10 -2.42 -2.00
N GLU A 71 16.55 -3.16 -2.98
CA GLU A 71 16.55 -2.76 -4.38
C GLU A 71 15.67 -1.54 -4.64
N ALA A 72 14.50 -1.44 -4.02
CA ALA A 72 13.65 -0.26 -4.11
C ALA A 72 14.34 0.98 -3.55
N VAL A 73 15.07 0.85 -2.42
CA VAL A 73 15.82 1.98 -1.87
C VAL A 73 16.99 2.36 -2.77
N LYS A 74 17.71 1.37 -3.33
CA LYS A 74 18.76 1.62 -4.32
C LYS A 74 18.18 2.34 -5.54
N GLN A 75 16.99 1.95 -6.00
CA GLN A 75 16.31 2.62 -7.10
C GLN A 75 15.99 4.08 -6.76
N LEU A 76 15.47 4.39 -5.56
CA LEU A 76 15.27 5.78 -5.12
C LEU A 76 16.59 6.60 -5.13
N MET A 77 17.70 6.00 -4.73
CA MET A 77 19.02 6.64 -4.78
C MET A 77 19.45 6.96 -6.22
N LEU A 78 19.29 5.98 -7.12
CA LEU A 78 19.55 6.17 -8.55
C LEU A 78 18.63 7.24 -9.15
N CYS A 79 17.37 7.28 -8.73
CA CYS A 79 16.41 8.26 -9.21
C CYS A 79 16.87 9.70 -8.88
N ARG A 80 17.41 9.89 -7.68
CA ARG A 80 17.91 11.18 -7.19
C ARG A 80 19.31 11.53 -7.75
N ASN A 81 19.96 10.62 -8.47
CA ASN A 81 21.38 10.71 -8.83
C ASN A 81 22.27 11.05 -7.62
N HIS A 82 22.07 10.31 -6.52
CA HIS A 82 22.72 10.59 -5.24
C HIS A 82 23.20 9.30 -4.57
N ASN A 83 24.37 9.34 -3.95
CA ASN A 83 25.03 8.15 -3.40
C ASN A 83 24.67 7.86 -1.92
N ARG A 84 23.75 8.62 -1.33
CA ARG A 84 23.32 8.44 0.08
C ARG A 84 21.95 7.76 0.17
N TYR A 85 21.88 6.81 1.09
CA TYR A 85 20.63 6.19 1.56
C TYR A 85 19.78 7.23 2.31
N ASP A 86 18.67 7.65 1.72
CA ASP A 86 17.75 8.64 2.29
C ASP A 86 16.32 8.46 1.73
N PRO A 87 15.62 7.38 2.14
CA PRO A 87 14.23 7.13 1.74
C PRO A 87 13.25 8.18 2.31
N VAL A 88 13.63 8.92 3.36
CA VAL A 88 12.82 9.97 3.96
C VAL A 88 12.55 11.09 2.96
N HIS A 89 13.54 11.46 2.16
CA HIS A 89 13.37 12.47 1.11
C HIS A 89 12.25 12.14 0.10
N PHE A 90 12.10 10.86 -0.27
CA PHE A 90 10.99 10.43 -1.14
C PHE A 90 9.64 10.68 -0.45
N TYR A 91 9.54 10.32 0.83
CA TYR A 91 8.32 10.51 1.60
C TYR A 91 7.98 11.98 1.86
N GLU A 92 8.97 12.85 2.02
CA GLU A 92 8.76 14.30 2.14
C GLU A 92 8.20 14.87 0.83
N LEU A 93 8.78 14.47 -0.31
CA LEU A 93 8.26 14.86 -1.62
C LEU A 93 6.84 14.33 -1.83
N LEU A 94 6.58 13.07 -1.47
CA LEU A 94 5.24 12.49 -1.53
C LEU A 94 4.26 13.31 -0.69
N ASP A 95 4.52 13.52 0.60
CA ASP A 95 3.63 14.28 1.50
C ASP A 95 3.37 15.69 0.96
N SER A 96 4.38 16.37 0.41
CA SER A 96 4.22 17.69 -0.20
C SER A 96 3.34 17.70 -1.46
N ALA A 97 3.30 16.59 -2.20
CA ALA A 97 2.52 16.46 -3.43
C ALA A 97 1.06 16.08 -3.17
N LEU A 98 0.76 15.41 -2.05
CA LEU A 98 -0.59 14.93 -1.72
C LEU A 98 -1.71 15.98 -1.83
N PRO A 99 -1.53 17.27 -1.45
CA PRO A 99 -2.58 18.28 -1.60
C PRO A 99 -2.95 18.61 -3.04
N THR A 100 -2.05 18.41 -4.00
CA THR A 100 -2.18 18.93 -5.38
C THR A 100 -2.14 17.84 -6.45
N VAL A 101 -1.67 16.63 -6.12
CA VAL A 101 -1.58 15.53 -7.09
C VAL A 101 -2.96 15.22 -7.66
N ASN A 102 -3.03 15.05 -8.98
CA ASN A 102 -4.22 14.55 -9.66
C ASN A 102 -4.27 13.04 -9.54
N PHE A 103 -5.43 12.50 -9.18
CA PHE A 103 -5.63 11.07 -9.02
C PHE A 103 -6.96 10.65 -9.63
N THR A 104 -7.07 9.35 -9.87
CA THR A 104 -8.28 8.69 -10.36
C THR A 104 -8.58 7.47 -9.50
N GLN A 105 -9.79 6.93 -9.58
CA GLN A 105 -10.06 5.60 -9.02
C GLN A 105 -9.23 4.56 -9.79
N ILE A 106 -8.53 3.70 -9.05
CA ILE A 106 -7.77 2.60 -9.65
C ILE A 106 -8.72 1.59 -10.32
N ASN A 107 -8.27 0.98 -11.42
CA ASN A 107 -8.91 -0.21 -11.98
C ASN A 107 -8.09 -1.49 -11.75
N ASN A 108 -8.68 -2.65 -12.01
CA ASN A 108 -8.05 -3.96 -11.83
C ASN A 108 -6.67 -4.07 -12.51
N ASN A 109 -6.53 -3.60 -13.75
CA ASN A 109 -5.28 -3.69 -14.50
C ASN A 109 -4.18 -2.82 -13.89
N GLN A 110 -4.51 -1.60 -13.48
CA GLN A 110 -3.60 -0.70 -12.78
C GLN A 110 -3.20 -1.28 -11.42
N TYR A 111 -4.17 -1.79 -10.66
CA TYR A 111 -3.90 -2.39 -9.36
C TYR A 111 -2.97 -3.59 -9.48
N GLN A 112 -3.27 -4.54 -10.37
CA GLN A 112 -2.41 -5.71 -10.60
C GLN A 112 -0.99 -5.29 -11.01
N ARG A 113 -0.84 -4.30 -11.88
CA ARG A 113 0.47 -3.79 -12.31
C ARG A 113 1.26 -3.19 -11.15
N VAL A 114 0.64 -2.38 -10.31
CA VAL A 114 1.31 -1.75 -9.16
C VAL A 114 1.60 -2.80 -8.09
N ALA A 115 0.60 -3.57 -7.68
CA ALA A 115 0.71 -4.54 -6.59
C ALA A 115 1.72 -5.65 -6.89
N SER A 116 1.81 -6.13 -8.15
CA SER A 116 2.79 -7.14 -8.54
C SER A 116 4.24 -6.69 -8.49
N ARG A 117 4.50 -5.37 -8.49
CA ARG A 117 5.84 -4.79 -8.36
C ARG A 117 6.11 -4.31 -6.94
N ALA A 118 5.08 -3.85 -6.23
CA ALA A 118 5.21 -3.25 -4.91
C ALA A 118 5.53 -4.25 -3.78
N VAL A 119 5.19 -5.53 -3.96
CA VAL A 119 5.48 -6.58 -2.95
C VAL A 119 6.92 -7.06 -3.12
N SER A 120 7.68 -6.93 -2.03
CA SER A 120 9.14 -6.83 -1.95
C SER A 120 9.93 -8.07 -2.35
N ASP A 121 9.28 -9.23 -2.35
CA ASP A 121 9.93 -10.51 -2.54
C ASP A 121 9.25 -11.23 -3.70
N PHE A 122 10.03 -11.59 -4.71
CA PHE A 122 9.54 -12.28 -5.90
C PHE A 122 9.05 -13.69 -5.55
N GLU A 123 9.61 -14.31 -4.50
CA GLU A 123 9.18 -15.61 -3.98
C GLU A 123 7.94 -15.48 -3.07
N ASP A 124 7.74 -14.32 -2.42
CA ASP A 124 6.58 -14.01 -1.57
C ASP A 124 5.63 -12.95 -2.20
N ARG A 125 5.45 -12.93 -3.53
CA ARG A 125 4.41 -12.10 -4.20
C ARG A 125 3.03 -12.56 -3.81
N ILE A 126 2.62 -12.23 -2.60
CA ILE A 126 1.42 -12.76 -1.98
C ILE A 126 0.42 -11.64 -1.74
N PHE A 127 -0.81 -11.96 -2.06
CA PHE A 127 -1.92 -11.04 -2.13
C PHE A 127 -3.02 -11.55 -1.23
N PHE A 128 -3.79 -10.63 -0.66
CA PHE A 128 -4.96 -11.00 0.11
C PHE A 128 -5.85 -11.95 -0.71
N ASN A 129 -6.27 -13.04 -0.08
CA ASN A 129 -7.12 -14.07 -0.68
C ASN A 129 -8.41 -14.28 0.10
N HIS A 130 -8.34 -14.55 1.41
CA HIS A 130 -9.53 -14.75 2.24
C HIS A 130 -9.27 -14.50 3.72
N TRP A 131 -10.36 -14.40 4.50
CA TRP A 131 -10.34 -14.32 5.96
C TRP A 131 -10.43 -15.72 6.58
N ARG A 132 -9.65 -15.98 7.63
CA ARG A 132 -9.70 -17.25 8.37
C ARG A 132 -9.87 -17.00 9.86
N ASN A 133 -10.72 -17.79 10.51
CA ASN A 133 -10.88 -17.78 11.96
C ASN A 133 -9.62 -18.36 12.61
N SER A 134 -8.86 -17.54 13.33
CA SER A 134 -7.61 -17.98 13.95
C SER A 134 -7.05 -16.92 14.89
N ASN A 135 -6.22 -17.35 15.85
CA ASN A 135 -5.35 -16.46 16.60
C ASN A 135 -4.26 -15.89 15.69
N MET A 136 -3.95 -14.60 15.84
CA MET A 136 -2.86 -13.95 15.12
C MET A 136 -1.53 -14.14 15.86
N SER A 137 -0.55 -14.77 15.20
CA SER A 137 0.84 -14.80 15.68
C SER A 137 1.59 -13.52 15.32
N ASP A 138 2.72 -13.24 15.98
CA ASP A 138 3.56 -12.08 15.66
C ASP A 138 4.04 -12.07 14.20
N LYS A 139 4.39 -13.25 13.66
CA LYS A 139 4.76 -13.39 12.26
C LYS A 139 3.60 -13.00 11.34
N GLN A 140 2.39 -13.48 11.63
CA GLN A 140 1.18 -13.14 10.87
C GLN A 140 0.84 -11.65 11.00
N ARG A 141 1.04 -11.07 12.18
CA ARG A 141 0.84 -9.64 12.45
C ARG A 141 1.75 -8.77 11.59
N ASN A 142 3.06 -9.01 11.63
CA ASN A 142 4.03 -8.24 10.85
C ASN A 142 3.76 -8.36 9.35
N LYS A 143 3.46 -9.56 8.89
CA LYS A 143 3.06 -9.83 7.50
C LYS A 143 1.79 -9.07 7.10
N THR A 144 0.79 -9.02 7.98
CA THR A 144 -0.45 -8.27 7.72
C THR A 144 -0.21 -6.76 7.69
N ILE A 145 0.67 -6.22 8.56
CA ILE A 145 1.08 -4.81 8.51
C ILE A 145 1.76 -4.49 7.18
N GLU A 146 2.69 -5.34 6.76
CA GLU A 146 3.44 -5.17 5.51
C GLU A 146 2.52 -5.25 4.28
N LEU A 147 1.52 -6.13 4.26
CA LEU A 147 0.71 -6.38 3.06
C LEU A 147 -0.61 -5.62 3.03
N MET A 148 -1.19 -5.30 4.19
CA MET A 148 -2.53 -4.72 4.30
C MET A 148 -2.63 -3.54 5.29
N GLY A 149 -1.61 -3.27 6.09
CA GLY A 149 -1.56 -2.10 6.97
C GLY A 149 -2.10 -2.33 8.38
N TYR A 150 -1.95 -1.28 9.21
CA TYR A 150 -2.21 -1.34 10.65
C TYR A 150 -3.71 -1.48 10.97
N ASP A 151 -4.57 -0.83 10.18
CA ASP A 151 -6.02 -0.85 10.46
C ASP A 151 -6.65 -2.22 10.17
N VAL A 152 -6.09 -2.97 9.21
CA VAL A 152 -6.47 -4.36 8.97
C VAL A 152 -6.04 -5.26 10.13
N VAL A 153 -4.87 -5.05 10.74
CA VAL A 153 -4.47 -5.78 11.95
C VAL A 153 -5.44 -5.53 13.11
N LYS A 154 -5.78 -4.26 13.39
CA LYS A 154 -6.75 -3.91 14.44
C LYS A 154 -8.10 -4.59 14.19
N PHE A 155 -8.54 -4.62 12.93
CA PHE A 155 -9.76 -5.31 12.53
C PHE A 155 -9.67 -6.83 12.77
N CYS A 156 -8.55 -7.44 12.40
CA CYS A 156 -8.31 -8.87 12.59
C CYS A 156 -8.31 -9.26 14.07
N GLU A 157 -7.63 -8.49 14.92
CA GLU A 157 -7.56 -8.68 16.38
C GLU A 157 -8.96 -8.55 17.02
N LYS A 158 -9.73 -7.53 16.63
CA LYS A 158 -11.09 -7.30 17.15
C LYS A 158 -12.08 -8.41 16.80
N ASN A 159 -11.93 -9.02 15.63
CA ASN A 159 -12.87 -10.00 15.08
C ASN A 159 -12.36 -11.45 15.14
N HIS A 160 -11.23 -11.69 15.82
CA HIS A 160 -10.62 -13.01 15.96
C HIS A 160 -10.40 -13.73 14.62
N LEU A 161 -9.78 -13.01 13.68
CA LEU A 161 -9.51 -13.51 12.33
C LEU A 161 -8.09 -13.16 11.88
N ILE A 162 -7.65 -13.81 10.80
CA ILE A 162 -6.41 -13.47 10.10
C ILE A 162 -6.67 -13.34 8.59
N ALA A 163 -5.86 -12.53 7.93
CA ALA A 163 -5.77 -12.49 6.47
C ALA A 163 -4.92 -13.66 5.95
N VAL A 164 -5.40 -14.35 4.93
CA VAL A 164 -4.66 -15.40 4.23
C VAL A 164 -4.18 -14.87 2.88
N PHE A 165 -2.93 -15.18 2.51
CA PHE A 165 -2.24 -14.60 1.36
C PHE A 165 -1.76 -15.65 0.35
N TYR A 166 -2.03 -15.45 -0.95
CA TYR A 166 -1.74 -16.38 -2.06
C TYR A 166 -0.91 -15.71 -3.17
N PRO A 167 -0.19 -16.46 -4.02
CA PRO A 167 0.84 -15.91 -4.93
C PRO A 167 0.32 -15.12 -6.15
N TYR A 168 -0.99 -14.88 -6.25
CA TYR A 168 -1.60 -14.19 -7.38
C TYR A 168 -2.69 -13.21 -6.91
N PRO A 169 -2.72 -11.98 -7.45
CA PRO A 169 -3.78 -11.03 -7.14
C PRO A 169 -5.08 -11.51 -7.78
N THR A 170 -6.17 -11.39 -7.04
CA THR A 170 -7.53 -11.67 -7.51
C THR A 170 -8.35 -10.38 -7.46
N GLU A 171 -9.56 -10.37 -8.02
CA GLU A 171 -10.49 -9.25 -7.82
C GLU A 171 -10.72 -8.99 -6.33
N ARG A 172 -10.77 -10.06 -5.54
CA ARG A 172 -10.91 -9.96 -4.09
C ARG A 172 -9.74 -9.25 -3.40
N THR A 173 -8.55 -9.32 -3.99
CA THR A 173 -7.39 -8.55 -3.49
C THR A 173 -7.64 -7.05 -3.61
N LEU A 174 -8.15 -6.58 -4.76
CA LEU A 174 -8.52 -5.17 -4.91
C LEU A 174 -9.72 -4.83 -4.00
N ASN A 175 -10.75 -5.66 -3.95
CA ASN A 175 -11.93 -5.40 -3.10
C ASN A 175 -11.55 -5.23 -1.62
N ALA A 176 -10.65 -6.07 -1.10
CA ALA A 176 -10.14 -5.93 0.26
C ALA A 176 -9.23 -4.70 0.41
N PHE A 177 -8.48 -4.33 -0.63
CA PHE A 177 -7.69 -3.09 -0.66
C PHE A 177 -8.58 -1.85 -0.65
N GLU A 178 -9.71 -1.87 -1.36
CA GLU A 178 -10.70 -0.80 -1.38
C GLU A 178 -11.42 -0.69 -0.04
N ASN A 179 -12.00 -1.79 0.45
CA ASN A 179 -12.73 -1.82 1.70
C ASN A 179 -12.75 -3.23 2.31
N PHE A 180 -11.76 -3.50 3.18
CA PHE A 180 -11.64 -4.79 3.85
C PHE A 180 -12.83 -5.14 4.74
N GLN A 181 -13.55 -4.16 5.30
CA GLN A 181 -14.73 -4.40 6.13
C GLN A 181 -15.92 -4.87 5.28
N ALA A 182 -16.11 -4.25 4.11
CA ALA A 182 -17.11 -4.68 3.15
C ALA A 182 -16.76 -6.06 2.57
N ASP A 183 -15.49 -6.31 2.20
CA ASP A 183 -15.04 -7.64 1.76
C ASP A 183 -15.35 -8.71 2.81
N TYR A 184 -15.04 -8.44 4.09
CA TYR A 184 -15.35 -9.38 5.17
C TYR A 184 -16.86 -9.60 5.34
N SER A 185 -17.67 -8.55 5.23
CA SER A 185 -19.11 -8.67 5.39
C SER A 185 -19.75 -9.54 4.29
N TYR A 186 -19.19 -9.51 3.08
CA TYR A 186 -19.69 -10.28 1.94
C TYR A 186 -19.07 -11.70 1.83
N HIS A 187 -17.77 -11.84 2.13
CA HIS A 187 -16.99 -13.06 1.92
C HIS A 187 -16.30 -13.59 3.19
N GLY A 188 -16.76 -13.19 4.38
CA GLY A 188 -16.21 -13.59 5.66
C GLY A 188 -16.42 -15.07 5.98
N LEU A 189 -16.37 -15.42 7.27
CA LEU A 189 -16.38 -16.81 7.75
C LEU A 189 -17.70 -17.57 7.54
N ARG A 190 -18.64 -16.99 6.79
CA ARG A 190 -19.95 -17.55 6.48
C ARG A 190 -20.23 -17.45 4.98
N GLN A 191 -19.39 -18.08 4.17
CA GLN A 191 -19.73 -18.71 2.88
C GLN A 191 -18.83 -19.92 2.70
#